data_AF-A2BKL7-F1
#
_entry.id   AF-A2BKL7-F1
#
_cell.length_a   1.000
_cell.length_b   1.000
_cell.length_c   1.000
_cell.angle_alpha   90.00
_cell.angle_beta   90.00
_cell.angle_gamma   90.00
#
_symmetry.space_group_name_H-M   'P 1'
#
loop_
_entity.id
_entity.type
_entity.pdbx_description
1 polymer ?
#
loop_
_entity_poly.entity_id
_entity_poly.type
_entity_poly.pdbx_seq_one_letter_code
_entity_poly.pdbx_strand_id
1 'polypeptide(L)'
;MIYVDSNALVYLLHDVKPKSDLVSSYLVQVDRVYTSLRTVEEVSYVLIRIKAARHYGVRGIYQVREAVKKHGLEFVEEELAALRSLLEEYGILGYFQGMPLSL
;
A
#
# COMPACT_ATOMS: atom_id res chain seq x y z
N MET A 1 7.44 16.70 10.05
CA MET A 1 7.03 16.26 8.69
C MET A 1 7.84 15.05 8.32
N ILE A 2 7.20 13.97 7.88
CA ILE A 2 7.90 12.77 7.38
C ILE A 2 7.36 12.34 6.03
N TYR A 3 8.22 11.69 5.25
CA TYR A 3 7.84 11.00 4.03
C TYR A 3 7.83 9.48 4.29
N VAL A 4 6.77 8.81 3.86
CA VAL A 4 6.56 7.38 4.06
C VAL A 4 6.79 6.64 2.74
N ASP A 5 7.73 5.70 2.77
CA ASP A 5 8.05 4.81 1.66
C ASP A 5 7.18 3.53 1.67
N SER A 6 7.18 2.80 0.56
CA SER A 6 6.36 1.61 0.33
C SER A 6 6.58 0.54 1.42
N ASN A 7 7.82 0.34 1.87
CA ASN A 7 8.14 -0.63 2.92
C ASN A 7 7.40 -0.34 4.23
N ALA A 8 7.31 0.93 4.65
CA ALA A 8 6.65 1.31 5.89
C ALA A 8 5.13 1.03 5.82
N LEU A 9 4.50 1.32 4.67
CA LEU A 9 3.10 1.00 4.42
C LEU A 9 2.85 -0.51 4.42
N VAL A 10 3.73 -1.29 3.78
CA VAL A 10 3.65 -2.76 3.75
C VAL A 10 3.80 -3.34 5.16
N TYR A 11 4.68 -2.79 6.00
CA TYR A 11 4.81 -3.24 7.39
C TYR A 11 3.54 -3.02 8.20
N LEU A 12 2.91 -1.85 8.06
CA LEU A 12 1.66 -1.55 8.73
C LEU A 12 0.52 -2.46 8.22
N LEU A 13 0.37 -2.61 6.90
CA LEU A 13 -0.69 -3.43 6.29
C LEU A 13 -0.65 -4.90 6.67
N HIS A 14 0.55 -5.46 6.88
CA HIS A 14 0.73 -6.87 7.21
C HIS A 14 1.14 -7.11 8.66
N ASP A 15 1.06 -6.09 9.50
CA ASP A 15 1.48 -6.11 10.90
C ASP A 15 2.86 -6.77 11.14
N VAL A 16 3.87 -6.35 10.36
CA VAL A 16 5.22 -6.91 10.44
C VAL A 16 5.93 -6.42 11.70
N LYS A 17 5.89 -7.20 12.78
CA LYS A 17 6.55 -6.87 14.05
C LYS A 17 8.08 -7.05 13.99
N PRO A 18 8.87 -6.18 14.67
CA PRO A 18 8.46 -5.01 15.45
C PRO A 18 8.34 -3.72 14.60
N LYS A 19 8.41 -3.84 13.27
CA LYS A 19 8.51 -2.69 12.36
C LYS A 19 7.20 -1.90 12.28
N SER A 20 6.05 -2.57 12.26
CA SER A 20 4.73 -1.90 12.28
C SER A 20 4.55 -1.02 13.52
N ASP A 21 4.97 -1.50 14.71
CA ASP A 21 4.92 -0.72 15.95
C ASP A 21 5.80 0.53 15.85
N LEU A 22 7.03 0.35 15.36
CA LEU A 22 7.97 1.45 15.22
C LEU A 22 7.46 2.51 14.25
N VAL A 23 6.94 2.10 13.08
CA VAL A 23 6.36 3.02 12.10
C VAL A 23 5.17 3.77 12.70
N SER A 24 4.25 3.06 13.35
CA SER A 24 3.08 3.67 14.00
C SER A 24 3.52 4.71 15.04
N SER A 25 4.53 4.39 15.85
CA SER A 25 5.04 5.30 16.89
C SER A 25 5.61 6.60 16.32
N TYR A 26 6.20 6.57 15.12
CA TYR A 26 6.68 7.78 14.46
C TYR A 26 5.54 8.57 13.81
N LEU A 27 4.56 7.89 13.22
CA LEU A 27 3.45 8.54 12.53
C LEU A 27 2.59 9.38 13.48
N VAL A 28 2.38 8.91 14.71
CA VAL A 28 1.58 9.65 15.72
C VAL A 28 2.32 10.85 16.33
N GLN A 29 3.63 10.96 16.15
CA GLN A 29 4.45 12.03 16.73
C GLN A 29 4.64 13.23 15.81
N VAL A 30 4.15 13.18 14.57
CA VAL A 30 4.41 14.21 13.57
C VAL A 30 3.14 14.87 13.05
N ASP A 31 3.21 16.18 12.83
CA ASP A 31 2.04 16.96 12.40
C ASP A 31 1.59 16.64 10.96
N ARG A 32 2.51 16.14 10.13
CA ARG A 32 2.26 15.91 8.70
C ARG A 32 3.03 14.71 8.17
N VAL A 33 2.30 13.86 7.47
CA VAL A 33 2.79 12.65 6.82
C VAL A 33 2.50 12.73 5.33
N TYR A 34 3.50 12.41 4.51
CA TYR A 34 3.40 12.46 3.06
C TYR A 34 3.84 11.16 2.42
N THR A 35 3.29 10.89 1.24
CA THR A 35 3.82 9.88 0.34
C THR A 35 3.66 10.35 -1.11
N SER A 36 4.19 9.60 -2.07
CA SER A 36 4.00 9.86 -3.49
C SER A 36 2.99 8.88 -4.11
N LEU A 37 2.37 9.28 -5.22
CA LEU A 37 1.57 8.36 -6.04
C LEU A 37 2.37 7.13 -6.46
N ARG A 38 3.65 7.31 -6.78
CA ARG A 38 4.55 6.20 -7.11
C ARG A 38 4.65 5.20 -5.96
N THR A 39 4.76 5.68 -4.73
CA THR A 39 4.79 4.80 -3.54
C THR A 39 3.46 4.06 -3.37
N VAL A 40 2.32 4.72 -3.61
CA VAL A 40 1.00 4.05 -3.58
C VAL A 40 0.88 2.97 -4.67
N GLU A 41 1.35 3.26 -5.89
CA GLU A 41 1.40 2.28 -6.99
C GLU A 41 2.28 1.07 -6.65
N GLU A 42 3.46 1.32 -6.06
CA GLU A 42 4.39 0.29 -5.64
C GLU A 42 3.77 -0.64 -4.58
N VAL A 43 3.12 -0.08 -3.56
CA VAL A 43 2.43 -0.89 -2.53
C VAL A 43 1.26 -1.67 -3.11
N SER A 44 0.45 -1.03 -3.96
CA SER A 44 -0.67 -1.68 -4.64
C SER A 44 -0.19 -2.88 -5.48
N TYR A 45 0.91 -2.72 -6.22
CA TYR A 45 1.49 -3.80 -6.99
C TYR A 45 2.03 -4.94 -6.11
N VAL A 46 2.64 -4.63 -4.96
CA VAL A 46 3.08 -5.64 -3.99
C VAL A 46 1.90 -6.45 -3.47
N LEU A 47 0.79 -5.79 -3.11
CA LEU A 47 -0.44 -6.45 -2.64
C LEU A 47 -1.02 -7.38 -3.71
N ILE A 48 -1.16 -6.88 -4.95
CA ILE A 48 -1.60 -7.66 -6.11
C ILE A 48 -0.72 -8.90 -6.29
N ARG A 49 0.60 -8.74 -6.23
CA ARG A 49 1.53 -9.85 -6.42
C ARG A 49 1.42 -10.89 -5.31
N ILE A 50 1.34 -10.48 -4.05
CA ILE A 50 1.19 -11.38 -2.91
C ILE A 50 -0.11 -12.17 -3.03
N LYS A 51 -1.21 -11.50 -3.34
CA LYS A 51 -2.52 -12.14 -3.50
C LYS A 51 -2.56 -13.07 -4.71
N ALA A 52 -2.03 -12.64 -5.86
CA ALA A 52 -1.94 -13.50 -7.04
C ALA A 52 -1.08 -14.75 -6.77
N ALA A 53 0.01 -14.62 -6.02
CA ALA A 53 0.84 -15.75 -5.62
C ALA A 53 0.08 -16.75 -4.72
N ARG A 54 -0.68 -16.25 -3.75
CA ARG A 54 -1.47 -17.06 -2.81
C ARG A 54 -2.64 -17.78 -3.49
N HIS A 55 -3.39 -17.08 -4.34
CA HIS A 55 -4.60 -17.63 -4.97
C HIS A 55 -4.32 -18.44 -6.23
N TYR A 56 -3.29 -18.07 -7.00
CA TYR A 56 -3.06 -18.62 -8.35
C TYR A 56 -1.65 -19.20 -8.55
N GLY A 57 -0.82 -19.27 -7.51
CA GLY A 57 0.53 -19.85 -7.59
C GLY A 57 1.52 -19.05 -8.44
N VAL A 58 1.23 -17.76 -8.68
CA VAL A 58 2.03 -16.84 -9.49
C VAL A 58 3.41 -16.58 -8.85
N ARG A 59 4.49 -16.61 -9.65
CA ARG A 59 5.86 -16.35 -9.17
C ARG A 59 6.55 -15.18 -9.86
N GLY A 60 6.18 -14.87 -11.10
CA GLY A 60 6.79 -13.82 -11.92
C GLY A 60 5.85 -12.68 -12.34
N ILE A 61 6.43 -11.53 -12.71
CA ILE A 61 5.68 -10.32 -13.12
C ILE A 61 4.73 -10.57 -14.30
N TYR A 62 5.15 -11.36 -15.29
CA TYR A 62 4.31 -11.70 -16.43
C TYR A 62 3.05 -12.46 -16.00
N GLN A 63 3.21 -13.42 -15.09
CA GLN A 63 2.10 -14.20 -14.55
C GLN A 63 1.15 -13.36 -13.70
N VAL A 64 1.64 -12.34 -12.99
CA VAL A 64 0.78 -11.37 -12.28
C VAL A 64 -0.11 -10.65 -13.28
N ARG A 65 0.45 -10.18 -14.41
CA ARG A 65 -0.32 -9.51 -15.46
C ARG A 65 -1.39 -10.42 -16.05
N GLU A 66 -1.06 -11.68 -16.30
CA GLU A 66 -2.04 -12.66 -16.81
C GLU A 66 -3.13 -12.97 -15.79
N ALA A 67 -2.80 -13.06 -14.50
CA ALA A 67 -3.80 -13.21 -13.44
C ALA A 67 -4.77 -12.03 -13.41
N VAL A 68 -4.28 -10.79 -13.46
CA VAL A 68 -5.12 -9.59 -13.50
C VAL A 68 -5.98 -9.53 -14.76
N LYS A 69 -5.43 -9.87 -15.93
CA LYS A 69 -6.23 -9.92 -17.18
C LYS A 69 -7.35 -10.95 -17.11
N LYS A 70 -7.10 -12.10 -16.50
CA LYS A 70 -8.05 -13.22 -16.44
C LYS A 70 -9.11 -13.04 -15.36
N HIS A 71 -8.74 -12.45 -14.22
CA HIS A 71 -9.57 -12.42 -13.02
C HIS A 71 -9.97 -11.00 -12.58
N GLY A 72 -9.53 -9.95 -13.29
CA GLY A 72 -9.70 -8.57 -12.85
C GLY A 72 -8.92 -8.28 -11.57
N LEU A 73 -9.41 -7.33 -10.77
CA LEU A 73 -8.83 -6.95 -9.47
C LEU A 73 -9.67 -7.40 -8.27
N GLU A 74 -10.77 -8.12 -8.49
CA GLU A 74 -11.68 -8.57 -7.42
C GLU A 74 -10.94 -9.37 -6.33
N PHE A 75 -9.95 -10.18 -6.71
CA PHE A 75 -9.19 -11.01 -5.78
C PHE A 75 -8.24 -10.24 -4.83
N VAL A 76 -8.06 -8.93 -5.04
CA VAL A 76 -7.20 -8.04 -4.23
C VAL A 76 -7.98 -6.85 -3.67
N GLU A 77 -9.30 -6.78 -3.88
CA GLU A 77 -10.11 -5.62 -3.53
C GLU A 77 -10.00 -5.27 -2.03
N GLU A 78 -10.06 -6.28 -1.16
CA GLU A 78 -9.92 -6.12 0.29
C GLU A 78 -8.57 -5.51 0.69
N GLU A 79 -7.47 -5.94 0.05
CA GLU A 79 -6.14 -5.41 0.31
C GLU A 79 -6.00 -3.94 -0.12
N LEU A 80 -6.56 -3.59 -1.29
CA LEU A 80 -6.53 -2.23 -1.78
C LEU A 80 -7.41 -1.30 -0.93
N ALA A 81 -8.54 -1.81 -0.45
CA ALA A 81 -9.39 -1.11 0.52
C ALA A 81 -8.64 -0.87 1.84
N ALA A 82 -7.93 -1.88 2.36
CA ALA A 82 -7.10 -1.74 3.55
C ALA A 82 -5.99 -0.70 3.38
N LEU A 83 -5.34 -0.65 2.21
CA LEU A 83 -4.37 0.40 1.88
C LEU A 83 -5.03 1.79 1.92
N ARG A 84 -6.21 1.97 1.31
CA ARG A 84 -6.94 3.24 1.33
C ARG A 84 -7.28 3.66 2.76
N SER A 85 -7.85 2.76 3.56
CA SER A 85 -8.19 3.02 4.97
C SER A 85 -6.97 3.40 5.80
N LEU A 86 -5.83 2.74 5.58
CA LEU A 86 -4.59 3.07 6.28
C LEU A 86 -4.06 4.46 5.91
N LEU A 87 -4.11 4.83 4.63
CA LEU A 87 -3.69 6.17 4.20
C LEU A 87 -4.59 7.24 4.84
N GLU A 88 -5.89 6.99 4.94
CA GLU A 88 -6.87 7.87 5.59
C GLU A 88 -6.63 7.97 7.11
N GLU A 89 -6.45 6.84 7.79
CA GLU A 89 -6.23 6.76 9.25
C GLU A 89 -5.03 7.59 9.70
N TYR A 90 -3.92 7.50 8.97
CA TYR A 90 -2.69 8.22 9.29
C TYR A 90 -2.60 9.60 8.62
N GLY A 91 -3.67 10.06 7.95
CA GLY A 91 -3.69 11.34 7.25
C GLY A 91 -2.56 11.48 6.22
N ILE A 92 -2.19 10.38 5.56
CA ILE A 92 -1.07 10.33 4.62
C ILE A 92 -1.48 11.03 3.33
N LEU A 93 -0.94 12.24 3.13
CA LEU A 93 -1.25 13.05 1.97
C LEU A 93 -0.41 12.61 0.78
N GLY A 94 -1.06 12.26 -0.33
CA GLY A 94 -0.36 12.09 -1.60
C GLY A 94 0.07 13.42 -2.17
N TYR A 95 1.36 13.55 -2.48
CA TYR A 95 1.87 14.76 -3.13
C TYR A 95 1.57 14.71 -4.63
N PHE A 96 0.52 15.40 -5.07
CA PHE A 96 0.34 15.81 -6.45
C PHE A 96 -0.04 17.30 -6.47
N GLN A 97 0.88 18.16 -6.93
CA GLN A 97 0.65 19.60 -7.13
C GLN A 97 -0.23 20.31 -6.07
N GLY A 98 -0.01 20.08 -4.78
CA GLY A 98 -0.71 20.82 -3.71
C GLY A 98 -2.19 20.49 -3.52
N MET A 99 -2.71 19.39 -4.07
CA MET A 99 -4.09 18.93 -3.79
C MET A 99 -4.09 17.62 -2.99
N PRO A 100 -4.95 17.48 -1.96
CA PRO A 100 -5.18 16.20 -1.31
C PRO A 100 -5.76 15.21 -2.31
N LEU A 101 -5.27 13.96 -2.28
CA LEU A 101 -5.84 12.87 -3.07
C LEU A 101 -7.27 12.62 -2.58
N SER A 102 -8.25 13.00 -3.40
CA SER A 102 -9.57 12.40 -3.34
C SER A 102 -9.51 11.13 -4.19
N LEU A 103 -9.42 9.97 -3.52
CA LEU A 103 -9.65 8.65 -4.12
C LEU A 103 -11.15 8.37 -4.16
#